data_AF-B0E9C0-F1
#
_entry.id   AF-B0E9C0-F1
#
_cell.length_a   1.000
_cell.length_b   1.000
_cell.length_c   1.000
_cell.angle_alpha   90.00
_cell.angle_beta   90.00
_cell.angle_gamma   90.00
#
_symmetry.space_group_name_H-M   'P 1'
#
loop_
_entity.id
_entity.type
_entity.pdbx_description
1 polymer ?
#
loop_
_entity_poly.entity_id
_entity_poly.type
_entity_poly.pdbx_seq_one_letter_code
_entity_poly.pdbx_strand_id
1 'polypeptide(L)'
;MKLEANHGDEKSLKKVYNEALEVCDMKKIMLHMIHIYKEKKEEEEKINRIIFKKVKGSCKVYKKYCNFIMRNNREEENKNTISKAKTTLDKKKMISLEIHIARLEYKYGSLIKEDQFKQKLSTKTMKTFLTKYLEFEIKYGDESKQEHVRDIVKSFVSRK
;
A
#
# COMPACT_ATOMS: atom_id res chain seq x y z
N MET A 1 21.81 -1.33 -10.60
CA MET A 1 20.64 -2.24 -10.42
C MET A 1 19.62 -2.15 -11.55
N LYS A 2 19.06 -0.98 -11.91
CA LYS A 2 18.11 -0.88 -13.05
C LYS A 2 18.73 -1.26 -14.41
N LEU A 3 19.96 -0.81 -14.68
CA LEU A 3 20.70 -1.18 -15.88
C LEU A 3 20.94 -2.69 -15.96
N GLU A 4 21.46 -3.28 -14.88
CA GLU A 4 21.64 -4.74 -14.75
C GLU A 4 20.34 -5.53 -14.88
N ALA A 5 19.21 -5.01 -14.36
CA ALA A 5 17.93 -5.68 -14.50
C ALA A 5 17.37 -5.66 -15.93
N ASN A 6 17.75 -4.65 -16.71
CA ASN A 6 17.28 -4.46 -18.09
C ASN A 6 18.23 -5.10 -19.13
N HIS A 7 19.51 -5.27 -18.80
CA HIS A 7 20.55 -5.65 -19.76
C HIS A 7 21.48 -6.79 -19.29
N GLY A 8 21.38 -7.19 -18.02
CA GLY A 8 22.22 -8.24 -17.42
C GLY A 8 21.44 -9.51 -17.08
N ASP A 9 22.15 -10.50 -16.53
CA ASP A 9 21.58 -11.75 -16.05
C ASP A 9 21.16 -11.69 -14.57
N GLU A 10 20.29 -12.60 -14.14
CA GLU A 10 19.74 -12.59 -12.78
C GLU A 10 20.80 -12.82 -11.68
N LYS A 11 21.93 -13.47 -11.99
CA LYS A 11 23.02 -13.67 -11.03
C LYS A 11 23.80 -12.37 -10.84
N SER A 12 24.08 -11.65 -11.92
CA SER A 12 24.72 -10.33 -11.88
C SER A 12 23.88 -9.32 -11.10
N LEU A 13 22.56 -9.32 -11.29
CA LEU A 13 21.64 -8.47 -10.51
C LEU A 13 21.67 -8.80 -9.01
N LYS A 14 21.69 -10.09 -8.65
CA LYS A 14 21.79 -10.55 -7.25
C LYS A 14 23.13 -10.19 -6.61
N LYS A 15 24.22 -10.22 -7.39
CA LYS A 15 25.56 -9.80 -6.94
C LYS A 15 25.58 -8.31 -6.58
N VAL A 16 25.16 -7.46 -7.51
CA VAL A 16 25.09 -5.99 -7.29
C VAL A 16 24.13 -5.64 -6.15
N TYR A 17 23.07 -6.43 -5.96
CA TYR A 17 22.17 -6.26 -4.82
C TYR A 17 22.84 -6.55 -3.48
N ASN A 18 23.59 -7.64 -3.36
CA ASN A 18 24.28 -7.99 -2.13
C ASN A 18 25.38 -6.96 -1.81
N GLU A 19 26.15 -6.53 -2.81
CA GLU A 19 27.14 -5.45 -2.66
C GLU A 19 26.48 -4.14 -2.21
N ALA A 20 25.33 -3.79 -2.81
CA ALA A 20 24.58 -2.60 -2.41
C ALA A 20 24.00 -2.70 -1.00
N LEU A 21 23.66 -3.90 -0.51
CA LEU A 21 23.19 -4.09 0.86
C LEU A 21 24.27 -3.86 1.91
N GLU A 22 25.54 -4.06 1.56
CA GLU A 22 26.67 -3.85 2.47
C GLU A 22 27.02 -2.36 2.61
N VAL A 23 26.84 -1.58 1.54
CA VAL A 23 27.29 -0.18 1.49
C VAL A 23 26.14 0.82 1.72
N CYS A 24 24.91 0.48 1.33
CA CYS A 24 23.77 1.41 1.34
C CYS A 24 22.70 1.07 2.41
N ASP A 25 21.74 1.99 2.58
CA ASP A 25 20.56 1.77 3.42
C ASP A 25 19.76 0.54 2.94
N MET A 26 19.80 -0.52 3.74
CA MET A 26 19.15 -1.80 3.48
C MET A 26 17.69 -1.64 3.06
N LYS A 27 16.91 -0.81 3.77
CA LYS A 27 15.49 -0.64 3.48
C LYS A 27 15.28 0.00 2.11
N LYS A 28 16.07 1.01 1.75
CA LYS A 28 15.97 1.66 0.44
C LYS A 28 16.31 0.70 -0.69
N ILE A 29 17.40 -0.07 -0.55
CA ILE A 29 17.83 -1.05 -1.56
C ILE A 29 16.79 -2.15 -1.73
N MET A 30 16.27 -2.72 -0.63
CA MET A 30 15.22 -3.74 -0.68
C MET A 30 13.93 -3.22 -1.35
N LEU A 31 13.50 -1.99 -1.03
CA LEU A 31 12.33 -1.38 -1.68
C LEU A 31 12.55 -1.13 -3.17
N HIS A 32 13.77 -0.79 -3.56
CA HIS A 32 14.14 -0.63 -4.97
C HIS A 32 14.15 -1.98 -5.68
N MET A 33 14.62 -3.05 -5.02
CA MET A 33 14.59 -4.39 -5.59
C MET A 33 13.16 -4.92 -5.80
N ILE A 34 12.25 -4.67 -4.85
CA ILE A 34 10.81 -4.97 -5.03
C ILE A 34 10.24 -4.24 -6.25
N HIS A 35 10.70 -3.01 -6.53
CA HIS A 35 10.26 -2.27 -7.70
C HIS A 35 10.78 -2.89 -9.01
N ILE A 36 12.01 -3.40 -9.02
CA ILE A 36 12.60 -4.11 -10.16
C ILE A 36 11.86 -5.43 -10.41
N TYR A 37 11.64 -6.24 -9.37
CA TYR A 37 10.93 -7.52 -9.48
C TYR A 37 9.41 -7.41 -9.65
N LYS A 38 8.87 -6.22 -9.93
CA LYS A 38 7.41 -6.01 -10.06
C LYS A 38 6.76 -6.92 -11.11
N GLU A 39 7.51 -7.35 -12.12
CA GLU A 39 7.07 -8.28 -13.18
C GLU A 39 7.30 -9.76 -12.82
N LYS A 40 8.22 -10.04 -11.89
CA LYS A 40 8.57 -11.39 -11.40
C LYS A 40 7.94 -11.65 -10.03
N LYS A 41 6.69 -12.12 -10.02
CA LYS A 41 5.87 -12.31 -8.80
C LYS A 41 6.56 -13.10 -7.68
N GLU A 42 7.24 -14.21 -8.01
CA GLU A 42 7.87 -15.07 -7.00
C GLU A 42 9.07 -14.41 -6.33
N GLU A 43 9.94 -13.75 -7.10
CA GLU A 43 11.09 -13.03 -6.58
C GLU A 43 10.66 -11.80 -5.76
N GLU A 44 9.61 -11.09 -6.20
CA GLU A 44 9.02 -9.99 -5.42
C GLU A 44 8.50 -10.48 -4.06
N GLU A 45 7.84 -11.64 -4.01
CA GLU A 45 7.35 -12.23 -2.77
C GLU A 45 8.48 -12.59 -1.81
N LYS A 46 9.57 -13.19 -2.32
CA LYS A 46 10.75 -13.53 -1.51
C LYS A 46 11.32 -12.28 -0.83
N ILE A 47 11.54 -11.20 -1.59
CA ILE A 47 12.07 -9.95 -1.03
C ILE A 47 11.07 -9.31 -0.05
N ASN A 48 9.77 -9.34 -0.35
CA ASN A 48 8.72 -8.84 0.55
C ASN A 48 8.70 -9.58 1.89
N ARG A 49 8.90 -10.91 1.91
CA ARG A 49 9.00 -11.68 3.15
C ARG A 49 10.25 -11.32 3.96
N ILE A 50 11.39 -11.11 3.30
CA ILE A 50 12.64 -10.73 3.97
C ILE A 50 12.52 -9.32 4.56
N ILE A 51 11.99 -8.34 3.81
CA ILE A 51 11.87 -6.95 4.30
C ILE A 51 10.89 -6.86 5.47
N PHE A 52 9.83 -7.68 5.50
CA PHE A 52 8.92 -7.75 6.64
C PHE A 52 9.58 -8.27 7.92
N LYS A 53 10.50 -9.24 7.79
CA LYS A 53 11.26 -9.78 8.92
C LYS A 53 12.29 -8.77 9.44
N LYS A 54 13.01 -8.11 8.52
CA LYS A 54 14.12 -7.20 8.85
C LYS A 54 13.66 -5.79 9.27
N VAL A 55 12.61 -5.26 8.64
CA VAL A 55 12.17 -3.85 8.82
C VAL A 55 10.78 -3.82 9.46
N LYS A 56 10.75 -3.86 10.80
CA LYS A 56 9.51 -3.78 11.58
C LYS A 56 9.02 -2.32 11.71
N GLY A 57 7.70 -2.13 11.83
CA GLY A 57 7.10 -0.81 12.13
C GLY A 57 7.19 0.26 11.03
N SER A 58 7.56 -0.12 9.79
CA SER A 58 7.67 0.83 8.68
C SER A 58 6.39 0.90 7.84
N CYS A 59 5.65 2.01 7.95
CA CYS A 59 4.45 2.28 7.15
C CYS A 59 4.69 2.12 5.62
N LYS A 60 5.85 2.53 5.10
CA LYS A 60 6.19 2.36 3.67
C LYS A 60 6.28 0.88 3.24
N VAL A 61 6.75 0.01 4.13
CA VAL A 61 6.89 -1.43 3.86
C VAL A 61 5.52 -2.09 3.84
N TYR A 62 4.66 -1.77 4.82
CA TYR A 62 3.26 -2.19 4.83
C TYR A 62 2.51 -1.75 3.58
N LYS A 63 2.61 -0.48 3.18
CA LYS A 63 1.97 0.03 1.96
C LYS A 63 2.39 -0.76 0.72
N LYS A 64 3.69 -1.01 0.57
CA LYS A 64 4.22 -1.74 -0.59
C LYS A 64 3.74 -3.20 -0.63
N TYR A 65 3.68 -3.86 0.52
CA TYR A 65 3.23 -5.25 0.61
C TYR A 65 1.72 -5.40 0.47
N CYS A 66 0.92 -4.52 1.07
CA CYS A 66 -0.53 -4.47 0.82
C CYS A 66 -0.80 -4.30 -0.68
N ASN A 67 -0.06 -3.42 -1.37
CA ASN A 67 -0.19 -3.26 -2.82
C ASN A 67 0.15 -4.56 -3.58
N PHE A 68 1.21 -5.26 -3.18
CA PHE A 68 1.56 -6.57 -3.75
C PHE A 68 0.46 -7.61 -3.54
N ILE A 69 -0.03 -7.76 -2.31
CA ILE A 69 -1.07 -8.74 -1.94
C ILE A 69 -2.36 -8.47 -2.71
N MET A 70 -2.81 -7.21 -2.73
CA MET A 70 -4.05 -6.82 -3.39
C MET A 70 -3.98 -6.98 -4.90
N ARG A 71 -2.83 -6.63 -5.52
CA ARG A 71 -2.59 -6.91 -6.95
C ARG A 71 -2.67 -8.39 -7.30
N ASN A 72 -2.44 -9.26 -6.32
CA ASN A 72 -2.48 -10.72 -6.48
C ASN A 72 -3.77 -11.36 -5.97
N ASN A 73 -4.83 -10.58 -5.69
CA ASN A 73 -6.14 -11.04 -5.23
C ASN A 73 -6.10 -11.88 -3.92
N ARG A 74 -5.14 -11.60 -3.03
CA ARG A 74 -4.98 -12.33 -1.76
C ARG A 74 -5.62 -11.59 -0.57
N GLU A 75 -6.95 -11.46 -0.57
CA GLU A 75 -7.67 -10.63 0.41
C GLU A 75 -7.47 -11.06 1.88
N GLU A 76 -7.49 -12.36 2.17
CA GLU A 76 -7.30 -12.88 3.53
C GLU A 76 -5.89 -12.55 4.07
N GLU A 77 -4.87 -12.62 3.22
CA GLU A 77 -3.50 -12.23 3.57
C GLU A 77 -3.40 -10.73 3.83
N ASN A 78 -4.18 -9.92 3.10
CA ASN A 78 -4.27 -8.47 3.32
C ASN A 78 -4.87 -8.17 4.70
N LYS A 79 -6.00 -8.81 5.05
CA LYS A 79 -6.65 -8.65 6.37
C LYS A 79 -5.69 -8.99 7.51
N ASN A 80 -4.97 -10.11 7.40
CA ASN A 80 -3.96 -10.52 8.38
C ASN A 80 -2.81 -9.51 8.50
N THR A 81 -2.37 -8.95 7.39
CA THR A 81 -1.32 -7.91 7.35
C THR A 81 -1.79 -6.63 8.03
N ILE A 82 -3.04 -6.23 7.83
CA ILE A 82 -3.65 -5.06 8.47
C ILE A 82 -3.76 -5.25 9.98
N SER A 83 -4.18 -6.43 10.43
CA SER A 83 -4.22 -6.77 11.86
C SER A 83 -2.83 -6.69 12.50
N LYS A 84 -1.79 -7.19 11.83
CA LYS A 84 -0.39 -7.04 12.27
C LYS A 84 0.09 -5.59 12.23
N ALA A 85 -0.39 -4.78 11.29
CA ALA A 85 -0.04 -3.36 11.21
C ALA A 85 -0.58 -2.58 12.42
N LYS A 86 -1.79 -2.91 12.89
CA LYS A 86 -2.40 -2.27 14.08
C LYS A 86 -1.59 -2.45 15.36
N THR A 87 -0.91 -3.59 15.51
CA THR A 87 -0.10 -3.89 16.70
C THR A 87 1.33 -3.33 16.60
N THR A 88 1.80 -2.99 15.40
CA THR A 88 3.20 -2.58 15.16
C THR A 88 3.38 -1.11 14.78
N LEU A 89 2.35 -0.46 14.25
CA LEU A 89 2.40 0.94 13.83
C LEU A 89 1.74 1.87 14.85
N ASP A 90 2.26 3.08 14.98
CA ASP A 90 1.61 4.16 15.72
C ASP A 90 0.33 4.64 15.02
N LYS A 91 -0.57 5.27 15.79
CA LYS A 91 -1.89 5.73 15.32
C LYS A 91 -1.81 6.59 14.05
N LYS A 92 -0.82 7.49 13.93
CA LYS A 92 -0.70 8.38 12.76
C LYS A 92 -0.29 7.59 11.52
N LYS A 93 0.68 6.68 11.64
CA LYS A 93 1.09 5.78 10.55
C LYS A 93 -0.01 4.80 10.15
N MET A 94 -0.81 4.33 11.11
CA MET A 94 -1.95 3.46 10.84
C MET A 94 -3.00 4.16 9.98
N ILE A 95 -3.41 5.39 10.33
CA ILE A 95 -4.34 6.19 9.52
C ILE A 95 -3.81 6.36 8.09
N SER A 96 -2.51 6.62 7.95
CA SER A 96 -1.86 6.74 6.64
C SER A 96 -1.87 5.44 5.83
N LEU A 97 -1.82 4.29 6.50
CA LEU A 97 -1.90 2.97 5.88
C LEU A 97 -3.34 2.63 5.49
N GLU A 98 -4.32 2.92 6.35
CA GLU A 98 -5.76 2.72 6.06
C GLU A 98 -6.20 3.52 4.83
N ILE A 99 -5.79 4.78 4.71
CA ILE A 99 -6.03 5.59 3.50
C ILE A 99 -5.43 4.92 2.26
N HIS A 100 -4.24 4.31 2.39
CA HIS A 100 -3.61 3.63 1.27
C HIS A 100 -4.31 2.33 0.90
N ILE A 101 -4.77 1.56 1.89
CA ILE A 101 -5.52 0.32 1.68
C ILE A 101 -6.82 0.60 0.97
N ALA A 102 -7.59 1.61 1.39
CA ALA A 102 -8.83 1.97 0.71
C ALA A 102 -8.59 2.30 -0.78
N ARG A 103 -7.49 3.02 -1.08
CA ARG A 103 -7.08 3.29 -2.47
C ARG A 103 -6.74 2.02 -3.25
N LEU A 104 -6.20 1.00 -2.59
CA LEU A 104 -5.88 -0.29 -3.20
C LEU A 104 -7.13 -1.17 -3.37
N GLU A 105 -8.04 -1.17 -2.40
CA GLU A 105 -9.36 -1.84 -2.47
C GLU A 105 -10.20 -1.28 -3.61
N TYR A 106 -10.17 0.02 -3.82
CA TYR A 106 -10.82 0.63 -4.98
C TYR A 106 -10.18 0.20 -6.31
N LYS A 107 -8.86 0.11 -6.34
CA LYS A 107 -8.10 -0.20 -7.57
C LYS A 107 -8.14 -1.68 -7.96
N TYR A 108 -8.10 -2.57 -6.98
CA TYR A 108 -7.89 -4.01 -7.16
C TYR A 108 -9.00 -4.88 -6.57
N GLY A 109 -9.75 -4.37 -5.59
CA GLY A 109 -10.85 -5.10 -4.98
C GLY A 109 -12.12 -5.01 -5.82
N SER A 110 -13.00 -6.01 -5.66
CA SER A 110 -14.42 -5.79 -5.93
C SER A 110 -14.90 -4.69 -5.00
N LEU A 111 -15.58 -3.66 -5.53
CA LEU A 111 -16.17 -2.52 -4.78
C LEU A 111 -16.48 -2.88 -3.32
N ILE A 112 -15.54 -2.64 -2.41
CA ILE A 112 -15.79 -2.90 -0.99
C ILE A 112 -16.80 -1.85 -0.57
N LYS A 113 -18.02 -2.32 -0.28
CA LYS A 113 -19.20 -1.51 0.01
C LYS A 113 -18.85 -0.49 1.10
N GLU A 114 -19.02 0.78 0.75
CA GLU A 114 -18.68 1.95 1.53
C GLU A 114 -19.11 1.86 3.00
N ASP A 115 -20.23 1.19 3.28
CA ASP A 115 -20.78 0.97 4.62
C ASP A 115 -19.79 0.34 5.60
N GLN A 116 -18.90 -0.55 5.14
CA GLN A 116 -17.90 -1.16 6.03
C GLN A 116 -16.81 -0.18 6.47
N PHE A 117 -16.49 0.81 5.63
CA PHE A 117 -15.56 1.88 5.96
C PHE A 117 -16.23 2.90 6.90
N LYS A 118 -17.51 3.19 6.66
CA LYS A 118 -18.34 4.10 7.48
C LYS A 118 -18.40 3.66 8.94
N GLN A 119 -18.46 2.36 9.20
CA GLN A 119 -18.50 1.80 10.56
C GLN A 119 -17.16 1.81 11.31
N LYS A 120 -16.01 1.80 10.62
CA LYS A 120 -14.70 1.56 11.26
C LYS A 120 -13.94 2.81 11.71
N LEU A 121 -14.25 3.99 11.17
CA LEU A 121 -13.46 5.21 11.39
C LEU A 121 -14.19 6.22 12.27
N SER A 122 -13.46 6.86 13.20
CA SER A 122 -13.98 8.00 13.97
C SER A 122 -14.32 9.18 13.05
N THR A 123 -15.25 10.05 13.45
CA THR A 123 -15.71 11.21 12.64
C THR A 123 -14.55 12.10 12.17
N LYS A 124 -13.52 12.30 13.02
CA LYS A 124 -12.34 13.12 12.69
C LYS A 124 -11.42 12.43 11.68
N THR A 125 -11.22 11.12 11.82
CA THR A 125 -10.45 10.31 10.87
C THR A 125 -11.19 10.22 9.53
N MET A 126 -12.53 10.10 9.56
CA MET A 126 -13.39 10.04 8.39
C MET A 126 -13.32 11.32 7.56
N LYS A 127 -13.39 12.50 8.19
CA LYS A 127 -13.24 13.77 7.48
C LYS A 127 -11.90 13.85 6.75
N THR A 128 -10.81 13.49 7.43
CA THR A 128 -9.47 13.50 6.85
C THR A 128 -9.32 12.48 5.72
N PHE A 129 -9.95 11.32 5.86
CA PHE A 129 -10.00 10.27 4.85
C PHE A 129 -10.74 10.76 3.60
N LEU A 130 -11.98 11.24 3.76
CA LEU A 130 -12.83 11.71 2.67
C LEU A 130 -12.22 12.90 1.92
N THR A 131 -11.57 13.85 2.61
CA THR A 131 -10.84 14.94 1.95
C THR A 131 -9.71 14.41 1.08
N LYS A 132 -8.86 13.53 1.62
CA LYS A 132 -7.76 12.92 0.85
C LYS A 132 -8.25 11.99 -0.26
N TYR A 133 -9.44 11.42 -0.09
CA TYR A 133 -10.07 10.56 -1.07
C TYR A 133 -10.66 11.38 -2.23
N LEU A 134 -11.30 12.50 -1.94
CA LEU A 134 -11.75 13.46 -2.95
C LEU A 134 -10.58 14.04 -3.74
N GLU A 135 -9.49 14.43 -3.07
CA GLU A 135 -8.24 14.87 -3.74
C GLU A 135 -7.66 13.79 -4.67
N PHE A 136 -7.86 12.51 -4.32
CA PHE A 136 -7.42 11.40 -5.15
C PHE A 136 -8.30 11.22 -6.38
N GLU A 137 -9.62 11.24 -6.23
CA GLU A 137 -10.57 11.14 -7.35
C GLU A 137 -10.45 12.34 -8.30
N ILE A 138 -10.18 13.54 -7.79
CA ILE A 138 -9.91 14.72 -8.63
C ILE A 138 -8.65 14.53 -9.49
N LYS A 139 -7.64 13.84 -8.96
CA LYS A 139 -6.34 13.70 -9.62
C LYS A 139 -6.23 12.49 -10.55
N TYR A 140 -6.99 11.43 -10.29
CA TYR A 140 -6.85 10.14 -10.99
C TYR A 140 -8.18 9.46 -11.33
N GLY A 141 -9.31 10.01 -10.89
CA GLY A 141 -10.64 9.43 -11.07
C GLY A 141 -11.48 10.18 -12.11
N ASP A 142 -12.61 9.58 -12.44
CA ASP A 142 -13.59 10.12 -13.39
C ASP A 142 -14.60 11.00 -12.67
N GLU A 143 -15.27 11.88 -13.41
CA GLU A 143 -16.21 12.87 -12.86
C GLU A 143 -17.34 12.22 -12.03
N SER A 144 -17.86 11.06 -12.48
CA SER A 144 -18.88 10.28 -11.74
C SER A 144 -18.37 9.75 -10.39
N LYS A 145 -17.08 9.41 -10.29
CA LYS A 145 -16.47 8.90 -9.05
C LYS A 145 -16.21 10.05 -8.08
N GLN A 146 -15.80 11.20 -8.59
CA GLN A 146 -15.66 12.41 -7.79
C GLN A 146 -16.99 12.85 -7.19
N GLU A 147 -18.06 12.82 -7.99
CA GLU A 147 -19.41 13.15 -7.55
C GLU A 147 -19.91 12.18 -6.48
N HIS A 148 -19.67 10.88 -6.66
CA HIS A 148 -19.98 9.87 -5.65
C HIS A 148 -19.30 10.16 -4.30
N VAL A 149 -18.01 10.51 -4.30
CA VAL A 149 -17.29 10.88 -3.06
C VAL A 149 -17.84 12.15 -2.44
N ARG A 150 -18.21 13.15 -3.25
CA ARG A 150 -18.86 14.38 -2.76
C ARG A 150 -20.19 14.06 -2.10
N ASP A 151 -20.98 13.14 -2.63
CA ASP A 151 -22.26 12.75 -2.05
C ASP A 151 -22.11 12.00 -0.74
N ILE A 152 -21.07 11.16 -0.61
CA ILE A 152 -20.72 10.55 0.68
C ILE A 152 -20.36 11.63 1.70
N VAL A 153 -19.56 12.62 1.30
CA VAL A 153 -19.18 13.74 2.18
C VAL A 153 -20.41 14.50 2.65
N LYS A 154 -21.33 14.84 1.73
CA LYS A 154 -22.60 15.51 2.07
C LYS A 154 -23.42 14.66 3.05
N SER A 155 -23.57 13.37 2.79
CA SER A 155 -24.33 12.45 3.66
C SER A 155 -23.76 12.36 5.08
N PHE A 156 -22.44 12.49 5.25
CA PHE A 156 -21.79 12.51 6.56
C PHE A 156 -21.96 13.84 7.29
N VAL A 157 -21.99 14.95 6.57
CA VAL A 157 -22.18 16.29 7.14
C VAL A 157 -23.64 16.48 7.57
N SER A 158 -24.60 15.95 6.81
CA SER A 158 -26.04 16.05 7.12
C SER A 158 -26.51 15.13 8.25
N ARG A 159 -25.70 14.15 8.69
CA ARG A 159 -26.01 13.27 9.84
C ARG A 159 -25.66 13.87 11.20
N LYS A 160 -25.21 15.12 11.23
CA LYS A 160 -24.75 15.83 12.43
C LYS A 160 -25.70 16.99 12.73
#